data_AF-A0A833LH72-F1
#
_entry.id   AF-A0A833LH72-F1
#
_cell.length_a   1.000
_cell.length_b   1.000
_cell.length_c   1.000
_cell.angle_alpha   90.00
_cell.angle_beta   90.00
_cell.angle_gamma   90.00
#
_symmetry.space_group_name_H-M   'P 1'
#
loop_
_entity.id
_entity.type
_entity.pdbx_description
1 polymer ?
#
loop_
_entity_poly.entity_id
_entity_poly.type
_entity_poly.pdbx_seq_one_letter_code
_entity_poly.pdbx_strand_id
1 'polypeptide(L)'
;RPDRFEDIIALVALYRPGPMANIPTYCLRKHGVEKPDYIHPKLETILKETFGVIVYQEQVMQATQLLAGFTLGQADLLRRAMGKKIRKEMQEQRAVFVKGAVRNGIARDQVRKDINDWYGAQRW
;
A
#
# COMPACT_ATOMS: atom_id res chain seq x y z
N ARG A 1 10.59 17.85 -9.21
CA ARG A 1 9.92 19.17 -9.10
C ARG A 1 8.45 18.95 -8.73
N PRO A 2 7.95 19.49 -7.60
CA PRO A 2 6.52 19.56 -7.32
C PRO A 2 5.87 20.61 -8.23
N ASP A 3 4.72 20.29 -8.82
CA ASP A 3 3.95 21.15 -9.73
C ASP A 3 2.45 21.13 -9.40
N ARG A 4 2.04 20.34 -8.40
CA ARG A 4 0.69 20.23 -7.86
C ARG A 4 0.69 20.34 -6.34
N PHE A 5 -0.45 20.67 -5.76
CA PHE A 5 -0.60 20.76 -4.30
C PHE A 5 -0.37 19.40 -3.62
N GLU A 6 -0.83 18.32 -4.24
CA GLU A 6 -0.68 16.94 -3.73
C GLU A 6 0.80 16.55 -3.56
N ASP A 7 1.70 17.09 -4.39
CA ASP A 7 3.13 16.80 -4.27
C ASP A 7 3.73 17.33 -2.98
N ILE A 8 3.27 18.49 -2.51
CA ILE A 8 3.76 19.09 -1.26
C ILE A 8 3.38 18.17 -0.10
N ILE A 9 2.14 17.70 -0.11
CA ILE A 9 1.62 16.75 0.90
C ILE A 9 2.40 15.43 0.83
N ALA A 10 2.60 14.89 -0.38
CA ALA A 10 3.34 13.64 -0.59
C ALA A 10 4.80 13.77 -0.14
N LEU A 11 5.48 14.88 -0.46
CA LEU A 11 6.85 15.12 -0.03
C LEU A 11 6.96 15.18 1.50
N VAL A 12 6.06 15.89 2.19
CA VAL A 12 6.05 15.95 3.66
C VAL A 12 5.80 14.58 4.30
N ALA A 13 4.96 13.75 3.67
CA ALA A 13 4.70 12.39 4.14
C ALA A 13 5.88 11.45 3.88
N LEU A 14 6.54 11.59 2.73
CA LEU A 14 7.70 10.80 2.32
C LEU A 14 8.98 11.17 3.09
N TYR A 15 9.14 12.41 3.56
CA TYR A 15 10.33 12.88 4.28
C TYR A 15 10.40 12.40 5.75
N ARG A 16 10.07 11.14 5.98
CA ARG A 16 10.06 10.48 7.30
C ARG A 16 10.92 9.20 7.25
N PRO A 17 11.58 8.83 8.37
CA PRO A 17 12.29 7.55 8.46
C PRO A 17 11.35 6.39 8.12
N GLY A 18 11.77 5.52 7.21
CA GLY A 18 10.87 4.61 6.51
C GLY A 18 10.59 5.18 5.12
N PRO A 19 9.41 5.76 4.83
CA PRO A 19 8.97 6.17 3.48
C PRO A 19 9.97 6.95 2.61
N MET A 20 10.99 7.58 3.20
CA MET A 20 12.04 8.33 2.51
C MET A 20 12.73 7.55 1.40
N ALA A 21 12.95 6.24 1.52
CA ALA A 21 13.57 5.48 0.41
C ALA A 21 12.62 5.25 -0.79
N ASN A 22 11.34 5.62 -0.68
CA ASN A 22 10.41 5.66 -1.82
C ASN A 22 10.45 7.00 -2.58
N ILE A 23 11.15 8.02 -2.09
CA ILE A 23 11.26 9.33 -2.78
C ILE A 23 11.80 9.17 -4.22
N PRO A 24 12.87 8.38 -4.49
CA PRO A 24 13.35 8.18 -5.85
C PRO A 24 12.27 7.59 -6.77
N THR A 25 11.60 6.52 -6.32
CA THR A 25 10.52 5.85 -7.06
C THR A 25 9.35 6.79 -7.35
N TYR A 26 8.93 7.57 -6.35
CA TYR A 26 7.87 8.57 -6.52
C TYR A 26 8.26 9.60 -7.58
N CYS A 27 9.47 10.14 -7.52
CA CYS A 27 9.97 11.11 -8.49
C CYS A 27 10.06 10.53 -9.91
N LEU A 28 10.62 9.33 -10.08
CA LEU A 28 10.77 8.69 -11.38
C LEU A 28 9.40 8.45 -12.05
N ARG A 29 8.43 7.95 -11.28
CA ARG A 29 7.08 7.70 -11.80
C ARG A 29 6.31 8.98 -12.07
N LYS A 30 6.46 9.98 -11.22
CA LYS A 30 5.88 11.30 -11.43
C LYS A 30 6.33 11.92 -12.76
N HIS A 31 7.64 11.90 -13.03
CA HIS A 31 8.21 12.50 -14.25
C HIS A 31 8.08 11.60 -15.48
N GLY A 32 7.34 10.49 -15.38
CA GLY A 32 7.11 9.56 -16.49
C GLY A 32 8.35 8.77 -16.92
N VAL A 33 9.43 8.78 -16.13
CA VAL A 33 10.63 7.99 -16.37
C VAL A 33 10.34 6.50 -16.12
N GLU A 34 9.53 6.22 -15.11
CA GLU A 34 9.00 4.89 -14.82
C GLU A 34 7.48 4.87 -14.92
N LYS A 35 6.91 3.74 -15.36
CA LYS A 35 5.45 3.58 -15.31
C LYS A 35 5.01 3.30 -13.87
N PRO A 36 3.91 3.91 -13.40
CA PRO A 36 3.29 3.52 -12.13
C PRO A 36 3.01 2.02 -12.11
N ASP A 37 3.52 1.35 -11.09
CA ASP A 37 3.23 -0.06 -10.81
C ASP A 37 2.25 -0.14 -9.64
N TYR A 38 1.17 -0.87 -9.85
CA TYR A 38 0.12 -1.09 -8.86
C TYR A 38 0.10 -2.57 -8.51
N ILE A 39 0.26 -2.86 -7.23
CA ILE A 39 0.24 -4.23 -6.69
C ILE A 39 -0.99 -5.02 -7.20
N HIS A 40 -2.14 -4.34 -7.32
CA HIS A 40 -3.33 -4.89 -7.93
C HIS A 40 -4.06 -3.78 -8.72
N PRO A 41 -4.68 -4.07 -9.89
CA PRO A 41 -5.36 -3.05 -10.71
C PRO A 41 -6.40 -2.21 -9.95
N LYS A 42 -7.17 -2.85 -9.04
CA LYS A 42 -8.13 -2.15 -8.17
C LYS A 42 -7.48 -1.03 -7.32
N LEU A 43 -6.20 -1.14 -6.98
CA LEU A 43 -5.51 -0.13 -6.17
C LEU A 43 -5.18 1.15 -6.93
N GLU A 44 -5.30 1.16 -8.25
CA GLU A 44 -5.10 2.39 -9.03
C GLU A 44 -6.01 3.51 -8.51
N THR A 45 -7.26 3.21 -8.15
CA THR A 45 -8.22 4.21 -7.63
C THR A 45 -7.77 4.88 -6.32
N ILE A 46 -6.89 4.24 -5.56
CA ILE A 46 -6.38 4.71 -4.26
C ILE A 46 -4.97 5.32 -4.40
N LEU A 47 -4.16 4.76 -5.29
CA LEU A 47 -2.73 5.07 -5.41
C LEU A 47 -2.38 5.91 -6.64
N LYS A 48 -3.37 6.31 -7.46
CA LYS A 48 -3.15 7.12 -8.67
C LYS A 48 -2.40 8.42 -8.37
N GLU A 49 -2.82 9.12 -7.32
CA GLU A 49 -2.23 10.40 -6.93
C GLU A 49 -0.81 10.25 -6.37
N THR A 50 -0.45 9.05 -5.95
CA THR A 50 0.88 8.71 -5.45
C THR A 50 1.66 7.79 -6.38
N PHE A 51 1.24 7.68 -7.64
CA PHE A 51 1.92 6.92 -8.69
C PHE A 51 2.20 5.45 -8.29
N GLY A 52 1.27 4.81 -7.59
CA GLY A 52 1.40 3.43 -7.13
C GLY A 52 2.26 3.26 -5.87
N VAL A 53 2.81 4.35 -5.32
CA VAL A 53 3.56 4.33 -4.06
C VAL A 53 2.59 4.50 -2.89
N ILE A 54 2.68 3.65 -1.88
CA ILE A 54 1.90 3.82 -0.64
C ILE A 54 2.61 4.86 0.23
N VAL A 55 1.99 6.02 0.38
CA VAL A 55 2.54 7.17 1.12
C VAL A 55 1.74 7.43 2.40
N TYR A 56 0.42 7.22 2.35
CA TYR A 56 -0.48 7.56 3.44
C TYR A 56 -0.98 6.33 4.19
N GLN A 57 -1.30 6.51 5.47
CA GLN A 57 -1.86 5.47 6.32
C GLN A 57 -3.26 5.07 5.87
N GLU A 58 -4.02 6.04 5.38
CA GLU A 58 -5.36 5.90 4.83
C GLU A 58 -5.34 5.01 3.59
N GLN A 59 -4.29 5.09 2.76
CA GLN A 59 -4.14 4.23 1.59
C GLN A 59 -3.96 2.75 1.98
N VAL A 60 -3.21 2.47 3.05
CA VAL A 60 -3.07 1.11 3.61
C VAL A 60 -4.45 0.59 4.02
N MET A 61 -5.22 1.41 4.73
CA MET A 61 -6.54 1.03 5.20
C MET A 61 -7.48 0.79 4.02
N GLN A 62 -7.63 1.75 3.11
CA GLN A 62 -8.48 1.66 1.92
C GLN A 62 -8.11 0.46 1.05
N ALA A 63 -6.82 0.17 0.86
CA ALA A 63 -6.35 -0.99 0.10
C ALA A 63 -6.84 -2.32 0.71
N THR A 64 -6.76 -2.46 2.03
CA THR A 64 -7.23 -3.68 2.72
C THR A 64 -8.74 -3.84 2.69
N GLN A 65 -9.48 -2.73 2.76
CA GLN A 65 -10.93 -2.75 2.61
C GLN A 65 -11.31 -3.15 1.18
N LEU A 66 -10.69 -2.54 0.18
CA LEU A 66 -10.99 -2.78 -1.22
C LEU A 66 -10.62 -4.19 -1.67
N LEU A 67 -9.43 -4.67 -1.28
CA LEU A 67 -8.95 -5.98 -1.70
C LEU A 67 -9.56 -7.10 -0.85
N ALA A 68 -9.55 -6.98 0.47
CA ALA A 68 -9.91 -8.08 1.38
C ALA A 68 -11.23 -7.89 2.14
N GLY A 69 -11.91 -6.75 1.98
CA GLY A 69 -13.18 -6.49 2.67
C GLY A 69 -13.01 -6.31 4.18
N PHE A 70 -11.88 -5.74 4.60
CA PHE A 70 -11.65 -5.41 6.02
C PHE A 70 -12.65 -4.36 6.49
N THR A 71 -13.08 -4.46 7.74
CA THR A 71 -13.72 -3.33 8.42
C THR A 71 -12.68 -2.24 8.72
N LEU A 72 -13.11 -1.02 9.02
CA LEU A 72 -12.21 0.06 9.42
C LEU A 72 -11.34 -0.34 10.63
N GLY A 73 -11.91 -1.06 11.60
CA GLY A 73 -11.18 -1.55 12.76
C GLY A 73 -10.11 -2.59 12.40
N GLN A 74 -10.42 -3.53 11.51
CA GLN A 74 -9.44 -4.52 11.03
C GLN A 74 -8.31 -3.85 10.24
N ALA A 75 -8.66 -2.88 9.40
CA ALA A 75 -7.71 -2.09 8.62
C ALA A 75 -6.74 -1.30 9.52
N ASP A 76 -7.24 -0.65 10.58
CA ASP A 76 -6.39 0.05 11.55
C ASP A 76 -5.50 -0.90 12.36
N LEU A 77 -6.02 -2.08 12.75
CA LEU A 77 -5.20 -3.11 13.42
C LEU A 77 -4.02 -3.54 12.54
N LEU A 78 -4.26 -3.80 11.26
CA LEU A 78 -3.20 -4.17 10.31
C LEU A 78 -2.20 -3.02 10.12
N ARG A 79 -2.67 -1.78 9.97
CA ARG A 79 -1.80 -0.59 9.87
C ARG A 79 -0.87 -0.47 11.08
N ARG A 80 -1.40 -0.66 12.30
CA ARG A 80 -0.60 -0.62 13.55
C ARG A 80 0.43 -1.74 13.60
N ALA A 81 0.03 -2.96 13.24
CA ALA A 81 0.92 -4.13 13.22
C ALA A 81 2.09 -3.94 12.25
N MET A 82 1.83 -3.36 11.06
CA MET A 82 2.86 -2.99 10.09
C MET A 82 3.80 -1.92 10.64
N GLY A 83 3.27 -0.83 11.20
CA GLY A 83 4.08 0.25 11.77
C GLY A 83 5.00 -0.20 12.91
N LYS A 84 4.57 -1.17 13.72
CA LYS A 84 5.36 -1.77 14.81
C LYS A 84 6.19 -2.99 14.38
N LYS A 85 6.05 -3.46 13.14
CA LYS A 85 6.71 -4.67 12.60
C LYS A 85 6.45 -5.94 13.42
N ILE A 86 5.24 -6.09 13.96
CA ILE A 86 4.88 -7.23 14.82
C ILE A 86 4.61 -8.45 13.94
N ARG A 87 5.62 -9.32 13.78
CA ARG A 87 5.57 -10.47 12.85
C ARG A 87 4.36 -11.39 13.06
N LYS A 88 4.04 -11.69 14.32
CA LYS A 88 2.91 -12.58 14.68
C LYS A 88 1.58 -12.02 14.18
N GLU A 89 1.28 -10.77 14.54
CA GLU A 89 0.06 -10.07 14.11
C GLU A 89 0.01 -9.94 12.59
N MET A 90 1.14 -9.59 11.96
CA MET A 90 1.24 -9.49 10.50
C MET A 90 0.90 -10.82 9.80
N GLN A 91 1.31 -11.96 10.36
CA GLN A 91 1.02 -13.28 9.81
C GLN A 91 -0.45 -13.68 10.01
N GLU A 92 -1.04 -13.36 11.17
CA GLU A 92 -2.46 -13.55 11.44
C GLU A 92 -3.32 -12.73 10.46
N GLN A 93 -2.99 -11.44 10.29
CA GLN A 93 -3.69 -10.56 9.35
C GLN A 93 -3.48 -10.98 7.90
N ARG A 94 -2.32 -11.55 7.54
CA ARG A 94 -2.09 -12.11 6.21
C ARG A 94 -3.07 -13.21 5.86
N ALA A 95 -3.37 -14.12 6.78
CA ALA A 95 -4.36 -15.18 6.55
C ALA A 95 -5.77 -14.61 6.34
N VAL A 96 -6.15 -13.61 7.14
CA VAL A 96 -7.44 -12.91 7.04
C VAL A 96 -7.55 -12.17 5.71
N PHE A 97 -6.49 -11.45 5.30
CA PHE A 97 -6.43 -10.76 4.02
C PHE A 97 -6.63 -11.73 2.86
N VAL A 98 -5.90 -12.85 2.84
CA VAL A 98 -5.99 -13.82 1.75
C VAL A 98 -7.41 -14.37 1.63
N LYS A 99 -8.02 -14.76 2.75
CA LYS A 99 -9.40 -15.28 2.77
C LYS A 99 -10.39 -14.22 2.28
N GLY A 100 -10.24 -12.98 2.71
CA GLY A 100 -11.08 -11.86 2.31
C GLY A 100 -10.95 -11.54 0.82
N ALA A 101 -9.73 -11.52 0.30
CA ALA A 101 -9.45 -11.21 -1.10
C ALA A 101 -9.98 -12.28 -2.06
N VAL A 102 -9.84 -13.55 -1.70
CA VAL A 102 -10.46 -14.66 -2.46
C VAL A 102 -11.99 -14.52 -2.46
N ARG A 103 -12.61 -14.18 -1.33
CA ARG A 103 -14.06 -13.93 -1.26
C ARG A 103 -14.49 -12.74 -2.11
N ASN A 104 -13.62 -11.74 -2.29
CA ASN A 104 -13.85 -10.57 -3.14
C ASN A 104 -13.52 -10.82 -4.63
N GLY A 105 -13.37 -12.09 -5.03
CA GLY A 105 -13.20 -12.51 -6.42
C GLY A 105 -11.79 -12.38 -6.97
N ILE A 106 -10.77 -12.20 -6.11
CA ILE A 106 -9.37 -12.16 -6.54
C ILE A 106 -8.81 -13.59 -6.52
N ALA A 107 -8.26 -14.05 -7.65
CA ALA A 107 -7.69 -15.39 -7.77
C ALA A 107 -6.62 -15.63 -6.71
N ARG A 108 -6.64 -16.81 -6.06
CA ARG A 108 -5.78 -17.11 -4.90
C ARG A 108 -4.29 -16.92 -5.20
N ASP A 109 -3.84 -17.27 -6.41
CA ASP A 109 -2.46 -17.10 -6.83
C ASP A 109 -2.08 -15.62 -6.99
N GLN A 110 -2.99 -14.81 -7.53
CA GLN A 110 -2.83 -13.37 -7.61
C GLN A 110 -2.76 -12.75 -6.19
N VAL A 111 -3.68 -13.13 -5.30
CA VAL A 111 -3.66 -12.67 -3.90
C VAL A 111 -2.33 -12.98 -3.21
N ARG A 112 -1.76 -14.16 -3.46
CA ARG A 112 -0.47 -14.57 -2.88
C ARG A 112 0.68 -13.71 -3.41
N LYS A 113 0.64 -13.34 -4.69
CA LYS A 113 1.60 -12.42 -5.29
C LYS A 113 1.43 -11.01 -4.69
N ASP A 114 0.22 -10.47 -4.74
CA ASP A 114 -0.12 -9.13 -4.26
C ASP A 114 0.30 -8.91 -2.81
N ILE A 115 0.01 -9.87 -1.94
CA ILE A 115 0.36 -9.73 -0.53
C ILE A 115 1.87 -9.82 -0.30
N ASN A 116 2.60 -10.61 -1.09
CA ASN A 116 4.05 -10.68 -0.96
C ASN A 116 4.69 -9.37 -1.44
N ASP A 117 4.19 -8.81 -2.53
CA ASP A 117 4.65 -7.53 -3.06
C ASP A 117 4.29 -6.39 -2.09
N TRP A 118 3.11 -6.43 -1.48
CA TRP A 118 2.68 -5.45 -0.49
C TRP A 118 3.53 -5.48 0.78
N TYR A 119 3.77 -6.67 1.36
CA TYR A 119 4.63 -6.80 2.54
C TYR A 119 6.11 -6.57 2.21
N GLY A 120 6.53 -6.85 0.98
CA GLY A 120 7.87 -6.54 0.47
C GLY A 120 8.10 -5.04 0.30
N ALA A 121 7.15 -4.32 -0.28
CA ALA A 121 7.17 -2.86 -0.41
C ALA A 121 7.06 -2.13 0.94
N GLN A 122 6.53 -2.81 1.97
CA GLN A 122 6.39 -2.30 3.34
C GLN A 122 7.45 -2.87 4.29
N ARG A 123 8.49 -3.57 3.81
CA ARG A 123 9.68 -3.91 4.60
C ARG A 123 10.49 -2.64 4.88
N TRP A 124 9.97 -1.85 5.80
CA TRP A 124 10.68 -0.84 6.54
C TRP A 124 11.16 -1.45 7.84
#